data_AF-A0A2V9BS41-F1
#
_entry.id   AF-A0A2V9BS41-F1
#
_cell.length_a   1.000
_cell.length_b   1.000
_cell.length_c   1.000
_cell.angle_alpha   90.00
_cell.angle_beta   90.00
_cell.angle_gamma   90.00
#
_symmetry.space_group_name_H-M   'P 1'
#
loop_
_entity.id
_entity.type
_entity.pdbx_description
1 polymer ?
#
loop_
_entity_poly.entity_id
_entity_poly.type
_entity_poly.pdbx_seq_one_letter_code
_entity_poly.pdbx_strand_id
1 'polypeptide(L)'
;QVLKVLSQEKLSATVVAAIASHRKWSYLYNVRVALVRHPQTPLQRALAFLPDLTLRDLSELCEASTLTENLRQYLRHEITRRAERRSARNTAKGSHLG
;
A
#
# COMPACT_ATOMS: atom_id res chain seq x y z
N GLN A 1 19.74 -6.19 5.23
CA GLN A 1 18.89 -5.03 4.90
C GLN A 1 17.46 -5.29 5.35
N VAL A 2 16.71 -4.27 5.81
CA VAL A 2 15.36 -4.42 6.42
C VAL A 2 14.34 -5.13 5.53
N LEU A 3 14.43 -4.98 4.20
CA LEU A 3 13.54 -5.67 3.26
C LEU A 3 13.69 -7.20 3.31
N LYS A 4 14.91 -7.70 3.51
CA LYS A 4 15.18 -9.14 3.68
C LYS A 4 14.58 -9.68 4.98
N VAL A 5 14.44 -8.84 6.00
CA VAL A 5 13.78 -9.20 7.26
C VAL A 5 12.26 -9.26 7.03
N LEU A 6 11.69 -8.26 6.35
CA LEU A 6 10.26 -8.21 6.02
C LEU A 6 9.82 -9.25 4.99
N SER A 7 10.72 -9.90 4.26
CA SER A 7 10.35 -11.01 3.38
C SER A 7 10.13 -12.33 4.12
N GLN A 8 10.38 -12.38 5.43
CA GLN A 8 10.24 -13.60 6.24
C GLN A 8 8.83 -13.69 6.84
N GLU A 9 8.03 -14.66 6.42
CA GLU A 9 6.66 -14.85 6.94
C GLU A 9 6.61 -15.17 8.43
N LYS A 10 7.67 -15.78 8.97
CA LYS A 10 7.79 -16.18 10.38
C LYS A 10 8.32 -15.07 11.30
N LEU A 11 8.38 -13.82 10.84
CA LEU A 11 8.72 -12.70 11.71
C LEU A 11 7.71 -12.63 12.87
N SER A 12 8.03 -11.92 13.95
CA SER A 12 7.05 -11.69 15.01
C SER A 12 6.28 -10.40 14.75
N ALA A 13 4.99 -10.39 15.11
CA ALA A 13 4.15 -9.20 14.98
C ALA A 13 4.75 -7.98 15.68
N THR A 14 5.42 -8.17 16.82
CA THR A 14 6.14 -7.12 17.55
C THR A 14 7.26 -6.50 16.71
N VAL A 15 8.06 -7.31 16.01
CA VAL A 15 9.14 -6.80 15.14
C VAL A 15 8.56 -6.04 13.94
N VAL A 16 7.51 -6.58 13.31
CA VAL A 16 6.84 -5.91 12.18
C VAL A 16 6.25 -4.57 12.62
N ALA A 17 5.58 -4.52 13.78
CA ALA A 17 5.02 -3.29 14.35
C ALA A 17 6.11 -2.26 14.69
N ALA A 18 7.27 -2.71 15.19
CA ALA A 18 8.42 -1.84 15.45
C ALA A 18 8.96 -1.23 14.15
N ILE A 19 9.11 -2.03 13.09
CA ILE A 19 9.54 -1.54 11.77
C ILE A 19 8.52 -0.55 11.20
N ALA A 20 7.22 -0.86 11.29
CA ALA A 20 6.13 0.01 10.81
C ALA A 20 6.07 1.35 11.55
N SER A 21 6.55 1.41 12.79
CA SER A 21 6.59 2.61 13.62
C SER A 21 7.93 3.36 13.50
N HIS A 22 8.93 2.80 12.82
CA HIS A 22 10.29 3.34 12.81
C HIS A 22 10.45 4.52 11.84
N ARG A 23 10.71 5.72 12.39
CA ARG A 23 10.78 7.00 11.65
C ARG A 23 11.69 7.04 10.43
N LYS A 24 12.74 6.21 10.35
CA LYS A 24 13.63 6.18 9.16
C LYS A 24 13.21 5.12 8.15
N TRP A 25 12.65 4.01 8.62
CA TRP A 25 12.39 2.85 7.74
C TRP A 25 11.00 2.91 7.14
N SER A 26 9.98 3.26 7.92
CA SER A 26 8.59 3.35 7.44
C SER A 26 8.35 4.51 6.45
N TYR A 27 9.33 5.40 6.27
CA TYR A 27 9.32 6.45 5.26
C TYR A 27 9.85 5.97 3.90
N LEU A 28 10.57 4.85 3.85
CA LEU A 28 11.10 4.31 2.60
C LEU A 28 9.97 3.62 1.82
N TYR A 29 9.84 3.97 0.55
CA TYR A 29 8.76 3.51 -0.31
C TYR A 29 8.64 1.98 -0.37
N ASN A 30 9.75 1.30 -0.65
CA ASN A 30 9.83 -0.16 -0.72
C ASN A 30 9.52 -0.84 0.62
N VAL A 31 9.85 -0.19 1.75
CA VAL A 31 9.48 -0.68 3.08
C VAL A 31 7.97 -0.57 3.29
N ARG A 32 7.32 0.51 2.83
CA ARG A 32 5.86 0.65 2.89
C ARG A 32 5.15 -0.45 2.10
N VAL A 33 5.57 -0.71 0.87
CA VAL A 33 5.01 -1.79 0.05
C VAL A 33 5.17 -3.15 0.73
N ALA A 34 6.38 -3.43 1.25
CA ALA A 34 6.65 -4.68 1.97
C ALA A 34 5.80 -4.81 3.24
N LEU A 35 5.64 -3.74 4.01
CA LEU A 35 4.79 -3.73 5.21
C LEU A 35 3.32 -3.97 4.86
N VAL A 36 2.77 -3.31 3.84
CA VAL A 36 1.36 -3.52 3.46
C VAL A 36 1.09 -4.98 3.04
N ARG A 37 2.07 -5.63 2.40
CA ARG A 37 1.96 -7.05 2.00
C ARG A 37 2.13 -8.03 3.16
N HIS A 38 2.81 -7.63 4.23
CA HIS A 38 3.17 -8.54 5.31
C HIS A 38 1.97 -8.83 6.24
N PRO A 39 1.60 -10.11 6.47
CA PRO A 39 0.37 -10.49 7.16
C PRO A 39 0.31 -10.02 8.62
N GLN A 40 1.47 -9.82 9.26
CA GLN A 40 1.53 -9.35 10.64
C GLN A 40 1.58 -7.83 10.79
N THR A 41 1.51 -7.07 9.69
CA THR A 41 1.48 -5.62 9.79
C THR A 41 0.15 -5.18 10.41
N PRO A 42 0.18 -4.36 11.47
CA PRO A 42 -1.05 -3.85 12.06
C PRO A 42 -1.90 -3.12 11.01
N LEU A 43 -3.19 -3.42 10.94
CA LEU A 43 -4.09 -2.88 9.90
C LEU A 43 -4.02 -1.35 9.80
N GLN A 44 -4.05 -0.65 10.94
CA GLN A 44 -3.94 0.80 10.98
C GLN A 44 -2.67 1.33 10.31
N ARG A 45 -1.53 0.63 10.48
CA ARG A 45 -0.26 0.99 9.83
C ARG A 45 -0.32 0.74 8.35
N ALA A 46 -0.83 -0.43 7.92
CA ALA A 46 -0.99 -0.75 6.51
C ALA A 46 -1.84 0.32 5.79
N LEU A 47 -3.00 0.66 6.35
CA LEU A 47 -3.89 1.70 5.81
C LEU A 47 -3.22 3.08 5.73
N ALA A 48 -2.41 3.45 6.72
CA ALA A 48 -1.69 4.72 6.72
C ALA A 48 -0.64 4.85 5.61
N PHE A 49 -0.15 3.73 5.06
CA PHE A 49 0.83 3.75 3.96
C PHE A 49 0.18 3.83 2.57
N LEU A 50 -1.08 3.39 2.42
CA LEU A 50 -1.76 3.31 1.12
C LEU A 50 -1.85 4.63 0.35
N PRO A 51 -2.07 5.81 0.98
CA PRO A 51 -2.06 7.10 0.28
C PRO A 51 -0.80 7.35 -0.53
N ASP A 52 0.34 6.83 -0.07
CA ASP A 52 1.65 7.10 -0.65
C ASP A 52 2.05 6.11 -1.75
N LEU A 53 1.30 5.02 -1.93
CA LEU A 53 1.57 4.01 -2.95
C LEU A 53 0.94 4.37 -4.29
N THR A 54 1.58 3.95 -5.39
CA THR A 54 1.00 4.15 -6.72
C THR A 54 -0.22 3.27 -6.95
N LEU A 55 -1.06 3.67 -7.92
CA LEU A 55 -2.18 2.83 -8.37
C LEU A 55 -1.74 1.43 -8.81
N ARG A 56 -0.57 1.30 -9.46
CA ARG A 56 -0.01 0.02 -9.87
C ARG A 56 0.28 -0.85 -8.66
N ASP A 57 0.99 -0.31 -7.65
CA ASP A 57 1.32 -1.06 -6.44
C ASP A 57 0.07 -1.48 -5.67
N LEU A 58 -0.98 -0.64 -5.60
CA LEU A 58 -2.24 -1.03 -4.96
C LEU A 58 -2.92 -2.19 -5.70
N SER A 59 -2.89 -2.20 -7.04
CA SER A 59 -3.40 -3.30 -7.85
C SER A 59 -2.61 -4.59 -7.63
N GLU A 60 -1.28 -4.52 -7.68
CA GLU A 60 -0.40 -5.68 -7.42
C GLU A 60 -0.59 -6.22 -5.99
N LEU A 61 -0.74 -5.33 -5.01
CA LEU A 61 -1.07 -5.73 -3.65
C LEU A 61 -2.39 -6.48 -3.62
N CYS A 62 -3.45 -6.01 -4.27
CA CYS A 62 -4.77 -6.66 -4.26
C CYS A 62 -4.76 -8.13 -4.75
N GLU A 63 -3.74 -8.53 -5.51
CA GLU A 63 -3.52 -9.89 -6.02
C GLU A 63 -2.74 -10.79 -5.04
N ALA A 64 -2.11 -10.22 -4.01
CA ALA A 64 -1.32 -10.99 -3.06
C ALA A 64 -2.18 -11.93 -2.19
N SER A 65 -1.76 -13.19 -2.10
CA SER A 65 -2.42 -14.23 -1.29
C SER A 65 -2.38 -13.97 0.22
N THR A 66 -1.44 -13.14 0.69
CA THR A 66 -1.24 -12.85 2.11
C THR A 66 -2.20 -11.80 2.68
N LEU A 67 -3.00 -11.15 1.83
CA LEU A 67 -3.92 -10.10 2.24
C LEU A 67 -5.22 -10.65 2.79
N THR A 68 -5.66 -10.08 3.91
CA THR A 68 -6.99 -10.32 4.46
C THR A 68 -8.07 -9.77 3.52
N GLU A 69 -9.24 -10.39 3.50
CA GLU A 69 -10.33 -9.99 2.59
C GLU A 69 -10.78 -8.54 2.86
N ASN A 70 -10.84 -8.10 4.12
CA ASN A 70 -11.20 -6.72 4.46
C ASN A 70 -10.25 -5.69 3.84
N LEU A 71 -8.93 -5.94 3.90
CA LEU A 71 -7.94 -5.04 3.30
C LEU A 71 -8.01 -5.10 1.77
N ARG A 72 -8.26 -6.28 1.20
CA ARG A 72 -8.49 -6.46 -0.24
C ARG A 72 -9.70 -5.65 -0.73
N GLN A 73 -10.82 -5.70 -0.02
CA GLN A 73 -12.01 -4.90 -0.33
C GLN A 73 -11.73 -3.40 -0.27
N TYR A 74 -11.03 -2.94 0.79
CA TYR A 74 -10.59 -1.55 0.89
C TYR A 74 -9.72 -1.13 -0.30
N LEU A 75 -8.73 -1.95 -0.68
CA LEU A 75 -7.85 -1.69 -1.82
C LEU A 75 -8.65 -1.57 -3.12
N ARG A 76 -9.61 -2.46 -3.37
CA ARG A 76 -10.50 -2.40 -4.55
C ARG A 76 -11.23 -1.06 -4.64
N HIS A 77 -11.87 -0.63 -3.55
CA HIS A 77 -12.54 0.67 -3.51
C HIS A 77 -11.59 1.84 -3.73
N GLU A 78 -10.40 1.79 -3.12
CA GLU A 78 -9.40 2.85 -3.25
C GLU A 78 -8.85 2.96 -4.68
N ILE A 79 -8.61 1.82 -5.34
CA ILE A 79 -8.18 1.76 -6.75
C ILE A 79 -9.22 2.38 -7.65
N THR A 80 -10.48 1.98 -7.54
CA THR A 80 -11.59 2.53 -8.33
C THR A 80 -11.70 4.03 -8.15
N ARG A 81 -11.73 4.51 -6.90
CA ARG A 81 -11.80 5.95 -6.56
C ARG A 81 -10.67 6.76 -7.19
N ARG A 82 -9.44 6.24 -7.19
CA ARG A 82 -8.28 6.93 -7.77
C ARG A 82 -8.29 6.90 -9.29
N ALA A 83 -8.74 5.81 -9.90
CA ALA A 83 -8.85 5.67 -11.35
C ALA A 83 -9.85 6.70 -11.91
N GLU A 84 -11.04 6.80 -11.31
CA GLU A 84 -12.06 7.79 -11.68
C GLU A 84 -11.54 9.23 -11.60
N ARG A 85 -10.87 9.58 -10.49
CA ARG A 85 -10.25 10.90 -10.31
C ARG A 85 -9.16 11.20 -11.33
N ARG A 86 -8.43 10.19 -11.80
CA ARG A 86 -7.41 10.36 -12.86
C ARG A 86 -8.09 10.60 -14.21
N SER A 87 -9.11 9.82 -14.54
CA SER A 87 -9.89 9.96 -15.77
C SER A 87 -10.54 11.35 -15.86
N ALA A 88 -11.24 11.79 -14.82
CA ALA A 88 -11.88 13.11 -14.78
C ALA A 88 -10.90 14.27 -15.02
N ARG A 89 -9.68 14.16 -14.46
CA ARG A 89 -8.63 15.17 -14.61
C ARG A 89 -8.08 15.23 -16.04
N ASN A 90 -7.95 14.09 -16.71
CA ASN A 90 -7.48 14.03 -18.09
C ASN A 90 -8.51 14.67 -19.04
N THR A 91 -9.81 14.43 -18.83
CA THR A 91 -10.88 15.07 -19.60
C THR A 91 -10.87 16.59 -19.43
N ALA A 92 -10.72 17.09 -18.20
CA ALA A 92 -10.67 18.53 -17.93
C ALA A 92 -9.46 19.23 -18.59
N LYS A 93 -8.30 18.56 -18.65
CA LYS A 93 -7.09 19.11 -19.28
C LYS A 93 -7.17 19.16 -20.81
N GLY A 94 -7.87 18.21 -21.44
CA GLY A 94 -8.05 18.18 -22.90
C GLY A 94 -8.99 19.25 -23.44
N SER A 95 -9.94 19.73 -22.62
CA SER A 95 -10.94 20.73 -23.03
C SER A 95 -10.41 22.18 -23.11
N HIS A 96 -9.21 22.47 -22.60
CA HIS A 96 -8.65 23.84 -22.54
C HIS A 96 -7.65 24.15 -23.67
N LEU A 97 -7.46 23.23 -24.61
CA LEU A 97 -6.51 23.32 -25.73
C LEU A 97 -7.21 23.42 -27.11
N GLY A 98 -8.50 23.74 -27.14
CA GLY A 98 -9.32 23.87 -28.36
C GLY A 98 -9.80 25.30 -28.56
#